data_AF-A0A4R4XAS4-F1
#
_entry.id   AF-A0A4R4XAS4-F1
#
_cell.length_a   1.000
_cell.length_b   1.000
_cell.length_c   1.000
_cell.angle_alpha   90.00
_cell.angle_beta   90.00
_cell.angle_gamma   90.00
#
_symmetry.space_group_name_H-M   'P 1'
#
loop_
_entity.id
_entity.type
_entity.pdbx_description
1 polymer ?
#
loop_
_entity_poly.entity_id
_entity_poly.type
_entity_poly.pdbx_seq_one_letter_code
_entity_poly.pdbx_strand_id
1 'polypeptide(L)'
;MPDLGLSGDAGSDTTAMERLRGIAEQVLRGRDRIAVEDVLAQDWTTARRVLADLSSAHLHPELPYRLVWSDGLTVRPHGSPTWVSPGWFERTGQ
;
A
#
# COMPACT_ATOMS: atom_id res chain seq x y z
N MET A 1 36.40 19.42 0.28
CA MET A 1 35.31 19.28 1.27
C MET A 1 34.44 18.12 0.80
N PRO A 2 34.13 17.13 1.65
CA PRO A 2 33.07 16.18 1.31
C PRO A 2 31.71 16.85 1.49
N ASP A 3 30.75 16.42 0.68
CA ASP A 3 29.39 16.96 0.58
C ASP A 3 28.55 16.57 1.80
N LEU A 4 27.84 17.54 2.39
CA LEU A 4 27.01 17.43 3.59
C LEU A 4 25.52 17.18 3.24
N GLY A 5 25.26 16.56 2.08
CA GLY A 5 23.93 16.47 1.48
C GLY A 5 22.97 15.41 2.06
N LEU A 6 23.42 14.51 2.94
CA LEU A 6 22.62 13.33 3.34
C LEU A 6 21.97 13.40 4.73
N SER A 7 22.22 14.46 5.50
CA SER A 7 21.66 14.55 6.87
C SER A 7 20.17 14.92 6.90
N GLY A 8 19.64 15.51 5.82
CA GLY A 8 18.21 15.85 5.69
C GLY A 8 17.34 14.70 5.19
N ASP A 9 17.92 13.72 4.51
CA ASP A 9 17.19 12.64 3.83
C ASP A 9 16.60 11.62 4.82
N ALA A 10 17.36 11.24 5.86
CA ALA A 10 16.91 10.27 6.87
C ALA A 10 15.67 10.73 7.66
N GLY A 11 15.55 12.04 7.94
CA GLY A 11 14.38 12.60 8.61
C GLY A 11 13.15 12.66 7.70
N SER A 12 13.36 12.92 6.41
CA SER A 12 12.33 12.86 5.38
C SER A 12 11.84 11.42 5.18
N ASP A 13 12.75 10.46 5.14
CA ASP A 13 12.45 9.04 4.98
C ASP A 13 11.65 8.48 6.16
N THR A 14 12.05 8.81 7.39
CA THR A 14 11.30 8.45 8.60
C THR A 14 9.87 9.01 8.56
N THR A 15 9.70 10.27 8.17
CA THR A 15 8.37 10.91 8.05
C THR A 15 7.52 10.24 6.96
N ALA A 16 8.14 9.86 5.83
CA ALA A 16 7.47 9.13 4.76
C ALA A 16 7.01 7.73 5.24
N MET A 17 7.87 7.01 5.95
CA MET A 17 7.56 5.71 6.53
C MET A 17 6.41 5.78 7.55
N GLU A 18 6.39 6.79 8.43
CA GLU A 18 5.30 7.01 9.38
C GLU A 18 3.97 7.29 8.68
N ARG A 19 4.00 8.07 7.60
CA ARG A 19 2.82 8.31 6.75
C ARG A 19 2.33 7.00 6.12
N LEU A 20 3.22 6.21 5.51
CA LEU A 20 2.87 4.94 4.87
C LEU A 20 2.27 3.97 5.88
N ARG A 21 2.87 3.86 7.07
CA ARG A 21 2.32 3.09 8.20
C ARG A 21 0.92 3.58 8.58
N GLY A 22 0.73 4.88 8.73
CA GLY A 22 -0.57 5.47 9.05
C GLY A 22 -1.65 5.14 8.01
N ILE A 23 -1.30 5.15 6.71
CA ILE A 23 -2.23 4.78 5.63
C ILE A 23 -2.56 3.29 5.66
N ALA A 24 -1.54 2.44 5.79
CA ALA A 24 -1.71 0.99 5.88
C ALA A 24 -2.65 0.60 7.04
N GLU A 25 -2.45 1.20 8.22
CA GLU A 25 -3.28 0.93 9.39
C GLU A 25 -4.73 1.43 9.25
N GLN A 26 -4.92 2.59 8.62
CA GLN A 26 -6.27 3.09 8.31
C GLN A 26 -7.01 2.18 7.33
N VAL A 27 -6.31 1.57 6.38
CA VAL A 27 -6.89 0.60 5.44
C VAL A 27 -7.23 -0.72 6.14
N LEU A 28 -6.32 -1.22 6.98
CA LEU A 28 -6.51 -2.45 7.73
C LEU A 28 -7.64 -2.34 8.78
N ARG A 29 -7.87 -1.15 9.35
CA ARG A 29 -8.90 -0.90 10.38
C ARG A 29 -8.84 -1.89 11.54
N GLY A 30 -7.61 -2.20 11.99
CA GLY A 30 -7.36 -3.15 13.08
C GLY A 30 -7.49 -4.63 12.71
N ARG A 31 -7.71 -4.97 11.43
CA ARG A 31 -7.66 -6.36 10.92
C ARG A 31 -6.24 -6.72 10.51
N ASP A 32 -5.92 -8.01 10.49
CA ASP A 32 -4.60 -8.48 10.04
C ASP A 32 -4.43 -8.42 8.52
N ARG A 33 -5.54 -8.50 7.77
CA ARG A 33 -5.53 -8.42 6.30
C ARG A 33 -6.83 -7.89 5.74
N ILE A 34 -6.77 -7.38 4.50
CA ILE A 34 -7.91 -6.94 3.70
C ILE A 34 -7.73 -7.40 2.24
N ALA A 35 -8.83 -7.74 1.57
CA ALA A 35 -8.79 -8.05 0.15
C ALA A 35 -8.50 -6.77 -0.65
N VAL A 36 -7.70 -6.86 -1.71
CA VAL A 36 -7.43 -5.70 -2.57
C VAL A 36 -8.71 -5.21 -3.23
N GLU A 37 -9.62 -6.13 -3.56
CA GLU A 37 -10.93 -5.82 -4.13
C GLU A 37 -11.75 -4.88 -3.24
N ASP A 38 -11.66 -5.04 -1.92
CA ASP A 38 -12.33 -4.16 -0.96
C ASP A 38 -11.71 -2.76 -0.94
N VAL A 39 -10.38 -2.66 -1.09
CA VAL A 39 -9.68 -1.37 -1.27
C VAL A 39 -10.11 -0.69 -2.58
N LEU A 40 -10.36 -1.48 -3.62
CA LEU A 40 -10.80 -1.03 -4.94
C LEU A 40 -12.33 -0.84 -5.06
N ALA A 41 -13.08 -0.95 -3.97
CA ALA A 41 -14.54 -0.77 -3.98
C ALA A 41 -14.96 0.72 -3.99
N GLN A 42 -14.04 1.64 -3.68
CA GLN A 42 -14.27 3.08 -3.69
C GLN A 42 -13.99 3.71 -5.08
N ASP A 43 -14.15 5.03 -5.19
CA ASP A 43 -13.78 5.77 -6.40
C ASP A 43 -12.35 5.44 -6.86
N TRP A 44 -12.19 5.19 -8.15
CA TRP A 44 -10.94 4.70 -8.71
C TRP A 44 -9.77 5.66 -8.49
N THR A 45 -9.97 6.98 -8.55
CA THR A 45 -8.87 7.93 -8.33
C THR A 45 -8.33 7.80 -6.91
N THR A 46 -9.22 7.61 -5.95
CA THR A 46 -8.85 7.43 -4.54
C THR A 46 -8.26 6.05 -4.31
N ALA A 47 -8.91 4.99 -4.81
CA ALA A 47 -8.45 3.61 -4.72
C ALA A 47 -7.04 3.43 -5.29
N ARG A 48 -6.76 4.03 -6.46
CA ARG A 48 -5.44 3.97 -7.10
C ARG A 48 -4.34 4.62 -6.26
N ARG A 49 -4.63 5.75 -5.61
CA ARG A 49 -3.68 6.42 -4.71
C ARG A 49 -3.39 5.55 -3.49
N VAL A 50 -4.44 5.03 -2.85
CA VAL A 50 -4.28 4.11 -1.72
C VAL A 50 -3.47 2.88 -2.14
N LEU A 51 -3.79 2.24 -3.26
CA LEU A 51 -3.04 1.09 -3.76
C LEU A 51 -1.56 1.41 -4.02
N ALA A 52 -1.24 2.61 -4.51
CA ALA A 52 0.13 3.05 -4.66
C ALA A 52 0.83 3.18 -3.30
N ASP A 53 0.18 3.81 -2.31
CA ASP A 53 0.72 3.91 -0.95
C ASP A 53 0.94 2.52 -0.31
N LEU A 54 0.01 1.58 -0.48
CA LEU A 54 0.15 0.20 0.01
C LEU A 54 1.29 -0.55 -0.70
N SER A 55 1.47 -0.31 -1.99
CA SER A 55 2.59 -0.87 -2.76
C SER A 55 3.93 -0.31 -2.26
N SER A 56 3.99 1.00 -1.99
CA SER A 56 5.16 1.63 -1.38
C SER A 56 5.45 1.07 0.02
N ALA A 57 4.42 0.84 0.83
CA ALA A 57 4.57 0.24 2.14
C ALA A 57 5.12 -1.20 2.06
N HIS A 58 4.65 -1.99 1.10
CA HIS A 58 5.15 -3.34 0.83
C HIS A 58 6.63 -3.37 0.39
N LEU A 59 7.07 -2.35 -0.36
CA LEU A 59 8.44 -2.24 -0.86
C LEU A 59 9.43 -1.72 0.18
N HIS A 60 8.96 -1.20 1.31
CA HIS A 60 9.82 -0.75 2.42
C HIS A 60 10.08 -1.90 3.41
N PRO A 61 11.31 -2.42 3.50
CA PRO A 61 11.61 -3.58 4.34
C PRO A 61 11.46 -3.32 5.85
N GLU A 62 11.49 -2.05 6.27
CA GLU A 62 11.28 -1.65 7.66
C GLU A 62 9.80 -1.63 8.08
N LEU A 63 8.88 -1.75 7.13
CA LEU A 63 7.45 -1.78 7.38
C LEU A 63 6.91 -3.22 7.34
N PRO A 64 6.11 -3.64 8.34
CA PRO A 64 5.63 -5.02 8.45
C PRO A 64 4.38 -5.25 7.60
N TYR A 65 4.43 -4.89 6.31
CA TYR A 65 3.30 -5.03 5.40
C TYR A 65 3.67 -5.82 4.16
N ARG A 66 2.69 -6.57 3.65
CA ARG A 66 2.83 -7.30 2.40
C ARG A 66 1.60 -7.10 1.54
N LEU A 67 1.86 -6.89 0.24
CA LEU A 67 0.84 -6.92 -0.80
C LEU A 67 1.11 -8.15 -1.68
N VAL A 68 0.18 -9.10 -1.65
CA VAL A 68 0.24 -10.31 -2.49
C VAL A 68 -0.89 -10.32 -3.49
N TRP A 69 -0.57 -10.72 -4.71
CA TRP A 69 -1.55 -10.94 -5.77
C TRP A 69 -1.74 -12.43 -5.95
N SER A 70 -2.97 -12.83 -6.17
CA SER A 70 -3.30 -14.18 -6.64
C SER A 70 -3.30 -14.20 -8.17
N ASP A 71 -3.15 -15.39 -8.72
CA ASP A 71 -3.29 -15.58 -10.16
C ASP A 71 -4.71 -15.24 -10.64
N GLY A 72 -4.81 -14.93 -11.94
CA GLY A 72 -6.07 -14.69 -12.61
C GLY A 72 -6.48 -13.22 -12.67
N LEU A 73 -7.59 -12.99 -13.36
CA LEU A 73 -8.11 -11.67 -13.67
C LEU A 73 -9.65 -11.72 -13.61
N THR A 74 -10.24 -10.89 -12.76
CA THR A 74 -11.69 -10.72 -12.65
C THR A 74 -12.13 -9.57 -13.52
N VAL A 75 -13.12 -9.81 -14.39
CA VAL A 75 -13.75 -8.75 -15.19
C VAL A 75 -14.88 -8.09 -14.39
N ARG A 76 -14.85 -6.76 -14.30
CA ARG A 76 -15.85 -5.89 -13.70
C ARG A 76 -16.42 -4.96 -14.79
N PRO A 77 -17.41 -5.40 -15.58
CA PRO A 77 -17.88 -4.67 -16.78
C PRO A 77 -18.38 -3.24 -16.50
N HIS A 78 -18.85 -2.99 -15.29
CA HIS A 78 -19.35 -1.68 -14.84
C HIS A 78 -18.46 -1.05 -13.75
N GLY A 79 -17.29 -1.66 -13.48
CA GLY A 79 -16.35 -1.21 -12.47
C GLY A 79 -15.17 -0.46 -13.09
N SER A 80 -14.57 0.41 -12.28
CA SER A 80 -13.26 0.99 -12.55
C SER A 80 -12.32 0.59 -11.39
N PRO A 81 -11.21 -0.12 -11.67
CA PRO A 81 -10.76 -0.57 -12.98
C PRO A 81 -11.59 -1.76 -13.49
N THR A 82 -11.67 -1.92 -14.81
CA THR A 82 -12.50 -2.96 -15.46
C THR A 82 -11.94 -4.35 -15.24
N TRP A 83 -10.64 -4.49 -15.00
CA TRP A 83 -10.00 -5.77 -14.70
C TRP A 83 -9.21 -5.66 -13.40
N VAL A 84 -9.35 -6.67 -12.54
CA VAL A 84 -8.68 -6.73 -11.23
C VAL A 84 -8.15 -8.13 -10.99
N SER A 85 -6.87 -8.25 -10.68
CA SER A 85 -6.33 -9.48 -10.11
C SER A 85 -6.68 -9.52 -8.62
N PRO A 86 -7.22 -10.64 -8.10
CA PRO A 86 -7.46 -10.79 -6.68
C PRO A 86 -6.16 -10.64 -5.88
N GLY A 87 -6.27 -10.17 -4.63
CA GLY A 87 -5.08 -10.00 -3.81
C GLY A 87 -5.39 -9.73 -2.34
N TRP A 88 -4.34 -9.76 -1.53
CA TRP A 88 -4.41 -9.43 -0.12
C TRP A 88 -3.37 -8.38 0.22
N PHE A 89 -3.79 -7.39 1.00
CA PHE A 89 -2.87 -6.56 1.77
C PHE A 89 -2.92 -7.03 3.23
N GLU A 90 -1.77 -7.39 3.79
CA GLU A 90 -1.66 -8.00 5.11
C GLU A 90 -0.55 -7.38 5.94
N ARG A 91 -0.75 -7.36 7.27
CA ARG A 91 0.32 -7.16 8.22
C ARG A 91 1.11 -8.46 8.33
N THR A 92 2.42 -8.41 8.12
CA THR A 92 3.25 -9.61 8.14
C THR A 92 3.58 -10.12 9.54
N GLY A 93 3.27 -9.32 10.57
CA GLY A 93 3.51 -9.67 11.97
C GLY A 93 5.00 -9.78 12.32
N GLN A 94 5.37 -9.19 13.45
CA GLN A 94 6.25 -9.90 14.37
C GLN A 94 5.37 -10.57 15.40
#